data_AF-A0A2V5WWP4-F1
#
_entry.id   AF-A0A2V5WWP4-F1
#
_cell.length_a   1.000
_cell.length_b   1.000
_cell.length_c   1.000
_cell.angle_alpha   90.00
_cell.angle_beta   90.00
_cell.angle_gamma   90.00
#
_symmetry.space_group_name_H-M   'P 1'
#
loop_
_entity.id
_entity.type
_entity.pdbx_description
1 polymer ?
#
loop_
_entity_poly.entity_id
_entity_poly.type
_entity_poly.pdbx_seq_one_letter_code
_entity_poly.pdbx_strand_id
1 'polypeptide(L)' 'MIYNRRNKQCGFCGTELPAELLFTAAEIAVLDKAAAAAKELHRQKQAKDDEEEEERRARASS' A
#
# COMPACT_ATOMS: atom_id res chain seq x y z
N MET A 1 -0.93 14.06 -16.05
CA MET A 1 -0.08 14.74 -15.05
C MET A 1 -0.36 14.11 -13.70
N ILE A 2 0.57 13.34 -13.14
CA ILE A 2 0.36 12.59 -11.88
C ILE A 2 0.86 13.48 -10.74
N TYR A 3 -0.07 14.14 -10.04
CA TYR A 3 0.24 14.88 -8.83
C TYR A 3 0.14 13.92 -7.63
N ASN A 4 1.28 13.53 -7.05
CA ASN A 4 1.26 12.80 -5.80
C ASN A 4 0.98 13.78 -4.66
N ARG A 5 -0.28 13.89 -4.25
CA ARG A 5 -0.77 14.80 -3.21
C ARG A 5 -0.17 14.57 -1.81
N ARG A 6 0.61 13.50 -1.61
CA ARG A 6 1.43 13.28 -0.41
C ARG A 6 2.80 13.97 -0.49
N ASN A 7 3.31 14.21 -1.70
CA ASN A 7 4.58 14.90 -1.87
C ASN A 7 4.34 16.41 -1.87
N LYS A 8 5.11 17.13 -1.07
CA LYS A 8 5.03 18.60 -1.00
C LYS A 8 5.55 19.30 -2.26
N GLN A 9 6.22 18.56 -3.15
CA GLN A 9 6.83 19.10 -4.36
C GLN A 9 6.21 18.48 -5.61
N CYS A 10 6.09 19.30 -6.65
CA CYS A 10 5.70 18.85 -7.98
C CYS A 10 6.75 17.86 -8.52
N GLY A 11 6.32 16.65 -8.87
CA GLY A 11 7.21 15.61 -9.39
C GLY A 11 7.83 15.90 -10.77
N PHE A 12 7.47 17.03 -11.39
CA PHE A 12 8.01 17.45 -12.68
C PHE A 12 9.00 18.62 -12.55
N CYS A 13 8.59 19.72 -11.91
CA CYS A 13 9.40 20.93 -11.79
C CYS A 13 10.05 21.14 -10.41
N GLY A 14 9.74 20.28 -9.43
CA GLY A 14 10.30 20.36 -8.07
C GLY A 14 9.76 21.50 -7.20
N THR A 15 8.93 22.39 -7.75
CA THR A 15 8.30 23.50 -7.02
C THR A 15 7.35 22.99 -5.95
N GLU A 16 7.25 23.71 -4.84
CA GLU A 16 6.30 23.39 -3.77
C GLU A 16 4.85 23.46 -4.27
N LEU A 17 4.04 22.46 -3.91
CA LEU A 17 2.63 22.41 -4.24
C LEU A 17 1.82 23.25 -3.24
N PRO A 18 0.82 24.01 -3.71
CA PRO A 18 -0.13 24.71 -2.86
C PRO A 18 -0.76 23.79 -1.81
N ALA A 19 -0.93 24.30 -0.58
CA ALA A 19 -1.48 23.52 0.55
C ALA A 19 -2.88 22.96 0.27
N GLU A 20 -3.69 23.65 -0.54
CA GLU A 20 -5.02 23.21 -0.98
C GLU A 20 -4.99 21.96 -1.88
N LEU A 21 -3.86 21.68 -2.53
CA LEU A 21 -3.67 20.48 -3.35
C LEU A 21 -3.11 19.31 -2.53
N LEU A 22 -2.55 19.57 -1.37
CA LEU A 22 -1.99 18.55 -0.47
C LEU A 22 -3.08 17.93 0.40
N PHE A 23 -2.84 16.71 0.87
CA PHE A 23 -3.70 16.13 1.90
C PHE A 23 -3.45 16.81 3.25
N THR A 24 -4.53 17.01 3.99
CA THR A 24 -4.44 17.38 5.41
C THR A 24 -3.83 16.23 6.22
N ALA A 25 -3.31 16.55 7.42
CA ALA A 25 -2.79 15.54 8.32
C ALA A 25 -3.85 14.46 8.68
N ALA A 26 -5.12 14.85 8.77
CA ALA A 26 -6.22 13.93 9.03
C ALA A 26 -6.44 12.95 7.86
N GLU A 27 -6.43 13.44 6.63
CA GLU A 27 -6.57 12.60 5.43
C GLU A 27 -5.37 11.66 5.28
N ILE A 28 -4.15 12.14 5.55
CA ILE A 28 -2.94 11.30 5.55
C ILE A 28 -3.08 10.15 6.55
N ALA A 29 -3.53 10.44 7.78
CA ALA A 29 -3.72 9.43 8.81
C ALA A 29 -4.77 8.37 8.42
N VAL A 30 -5.85 8.76 7.73
CA VAL A 30 -6.85 7.82 7.21
C VAL A 30 -6.23 6.92 6.14
N LEU A 31 -5.50 7.51 5.19
CA LEU A 31 -4.82 6.75 4.14
C LEU A 31 -3.77 5.79 4.70
N ASP A 32 -3.02 6.19 5.72
CA ASP A 32 -2.02 5.32 6.36
C ASP A 32 -2.67 4.15 7.10
N LYS A 33 -3.79 4.38 7.78
CA LYS A 33 -4.57 3.29 8.38
C LYS A 33 -5.08 2.30 7.32
N ALA A 34 -5.60 2.81 6.21
CA ALA A 34 -6.09 1.97 5.11
C ALA A 34 -4.94 1.16 4.47
N ALA A 35 -3.78 1.79 4.26
CA ALA A 35 -2.59 1.13 3.72
C ALA A 35 -2.07 0.03 4.67
N ALA A 36 -2.05 0.29 5.98
CA ALA A 36 -1.66 -0.70 6.98
C ALA A 36 -2.60 -1.92 6.98
N ALA A 37 -3.92 -1.69 6.94
CA ALA A 37 -4.91 -2.75 6.89
C ALA A 37 -4.80 -3.59 5.60
N ALA A 38 -4.61 -2.95 4.45
CA ALA A 38 -4.42 -3.64 3.18
C ALA A 38 -3.13 -4.49 3.17
N LYS A 39 -2.04 -3.96 3.72
CA LYS A 39 -0.77 -4.70 3.83
C LYS A 39 -0.88 -5.91 4.75
N GLU A 40 -1.66 -5.79 5.82
CA GLU A 40 -1.93 -6.89 6.74
C GLU A 40 -2.77 -7.99 6.08
N LEU A 41 -3.87 -7.61 5.42
CA LEU A 41 -4.70 -8.55 4.67
C LEU A 41 -3.89 -9.28 3.59
N HIS A 42 -3.01 -8.56 2.88
CA HIS A 42 -2.18 -9.16 1.85
C HIS A 42 -1.19 -10.18 2.43
N ARG A 43 -0.58 -9.90 3.59
CA ARG A 43 0.32 -10.84 4.28
C ARG A 43 -0.40 -12.10 4.73
N GLN A 44 -1.60 -11.97 5.30
CA GLN A 44 -2.40 -13.12 5.71
C GLN A 44 -2.79 -14.00 4.52
N LYS A 45 -3.14 -13.37 3.39
CA LYS A 45 -3.47 -14.11 2.18
C LYS A 45 -2.25 -14.85 1.63
N GLN A 46 -1.09 -14.19 1.52
CA GLN A 46 0.15 -14.83 1.09
C GLN A 46 0.49 -16.03 1.97
N ALA A 47 0.45 -15.88 3.29
CA ALA A 47 0.72 -16.99 4.21
C ALA A 47 -0.18 -18.20 3.95
N LYS A 48 -1.49 -17.98 3.74
CA LYS A 48 -2.43 -19.05 3.41
C LYS A 48 -2.15 -19.71 2.07
N ASP A 49 -1.85 -18.92 1.04
CA ASP A 49 -1.51 -19.43 -0.29
C ASP A 49 -0.23 -20.30 -0.23
N ASP A 50 0.79 -19.87 0.53
CA ASP A 50 2.02 -20.64 0.78
C ASP A 50 1.73 -21.95 1.55
N GLU A 51 0.91 -21.91 2.62
CA GLU A 51 0.50 -23.10 3.37
C GLU A 51 -0.22 -24.12 2.47
N GLU A 52 -1.20 -23.67 1.67
CA GLU A 52 -1.92 -24.54 0.73
C GLU A 52 -1.01 -25.10 -0.37
N GLU A 53 -0.01 -24.34 -0.84
CA GLU A 53 0.95 -24.81 -1.83
C GLU A 53 1.87 -25.89 -1.24
N GLU A 54 2.33 -25.72 0.00
CA GLU A 54 3.13 -26.72 0.70
C GLU A 54 2.33 -28.02 0.93
N GLU A 55 1.08 -27.92 1.37
CA GLU A 55 0.20 -29.09 1.51
C GLU A 55 -0.03 -29.81 0.16
N ARG A 56 -0.24 -29.06 -0.92
CA ARG A 56 -0.37 -29.61 -2.28
C ARG A 56 0.90 -30.34 -2.70
N ARG A 57 2.08 -29.76 -2.44
CA ARG A 57 3.38 -30.39 -2.74
C ARG A 57 3.59 -31.66 -1.93
N ALA A 58 3.31 -31.63 -0.63
CA ALA A 58 3.44 -32.79 0.26
C ALA A 58 2.52 -33.95 -0.16
N ARG A 59 1.28 -33.64 -0.59
CA ARG A 59 0.35 -34.63 -1.14
C ARG A 59 0.77 -35.18 -2.50
N ALA A 60 1.42 -34.38 -3.34
CA ALA A 60 1.90 -34.82 -4.65
C ALA A 60 3.19 -35.65 -4.57
N SER A 61 3.95 -35.55 -3.48
CA SER A 61 5.17 -36.32 -3.22
C SER A 61 4.97 -37.55 -2.32
N SER A 62 3.74 -37.82 -1.89
CA SER A 62 3.33 -39.02 -1.13
C SER A 62 2.63 -40.02 -2.04
#